data_AF-E3M6J7-F1
#
_entry.id   AF-E3M6J7-F1
#
_cell.length_a   1.000
_cell.length_b   1.000
_cell.length_c   1.000
_cell.angle_alpha   90.00
_cell.angle_beta   90.00
_cell.angle_gamma   90.00
#
_symmetry.space_group_name_H-M   'P 1'
#
loop_
_entity.id
_entity.type
_entity.pdbx_description
1 polymer ?
#
loop_
_entity_poly.entity_id
_entity_poly.type
_entity_poly.pdbx_seq_one_letter_code
_entity_poly.pdbx_strand_id
1 'polypeptide(L)'
;MISKFAAALLLLAIAADSEAKPCFGRCGGRPPPPCGLPPFLEDLPSDAQVKITEIWKDYKEGDKCYEEQGLTREVMESLPKDVRKSIHKRPPLPFLRGLPKNILAKFDAIFKDKSIPFSQKPEKIDALAQELLTGDNLRKFQEFKEKKEKEDKEYKEKEAKLSPAAKEAYEKLEALGKQKWAIIEDLDEDVKDELFDLWKSRPHGPPRHH
;
A
#
# COMPACT_ATOMS: atom_id res chain seq x y z
N MET A 1 68.37 -2.57 -38.96
CA MET A 1 67.15 -3.31 -38.57
C MET A 1 66.03 -2.31 -38.42
N ILE A 2 65.13 -2.26 -39.41
CA ILE A 2 64.01 -1.31 -39.46
C ILE A 2 62.86 -1.97 -38.70
N SER A 3 62.58 -1.48 -37.48
CA SER A 3 61.46 -1.97 -36.68
C SER A 3 60.17 -1.31 -37.16
N LYS A 4 59.25 -2.15 -37.59
CA LYS A 4 57.88 -1.81 -37.98
C LYS A 4 56.98 -1.77 -36.74
N PHE A 5 55.76 -1.26 -36.97
CA PHE A 5 54.57 -1.30 -36.11
C PHE A 5 54.50 -0.22 -35.03
N ALA A 6 53.38 0.43 -34.75
CA ALA A 6 52.16 0.76 -35.49
C ALA A 6 51.45 1.70 -34.51
N ALA A 7 51.12 2.92 -34.91
CA ALA A 7 50.41 3.86 -34.04
C ALA A 7 48.96 3.37 -33.85
N ALA A 8 48.69 2.78 -32.69
CA ALA A 8 47.34 2.46 -32.26
C ALA A 8 46.69 3.73 -31.69
N LEU A 9 45.97 4.47 -32.55
CA LEU A 9 44.96 5.42 -32.12
C LEU A 9 43.82 4.64 -31.44
N LEU A 10 43.82 4.59 -30.11
CA LEU A 10 42.62 4.21 -29.36
C LEU A 10 41.67 5.41 -29.39
N LEU A 11 40.69 5.33 -30.30
CA LEU A 11 39.47 6.13 -30.22
C LEU A 11 38.71 5.71 -28.97
N LEU A 12 38.78 6.53 -27.91
CA LEU A 12 37.83 6.49 -26.81
C LEU A 12 36.47 6.90 -27.36
N ALA A 13 35.69 5.90 -27.77
CA ALA A 13 34.26 6.07 -27.94
C ALA A 13 33.67 6.42 -26.57
N ILE A 14 33.34 7.69 -26.38
CA ILE A 14 32.47 8.12 -25.29
C ILE A 14 31.09 7.55 -25.63
N ALA A 15 30.80 6.37 -25.10
CA ALA A 15 29.42 5.94 -24.96
C ALA A 15 28.76 6.99 -24.06
N ALA A 16 27.91 7.83 -24.66
CA ALA A 16 26.89 8.54 -23.93
C ALA A 16 25.90 7.47 -23.46
N ASP A 17 26.27 6.75 -22.40
CA ASP A 17 25.29 6.03 -21.61
C ASP A 17 24.33 7.10 -21.09
N SER A 18 23.16 7.14 -21.73
CA SER A 18 21.98 7.74 -21.15
C SER A 18 21.71 6.97 -19.87
N GLU A 19 22.39 7.33 -18.79
CA GLU A 19 22.01 6.97 -17.44
C GLU A 19 20.63 7.57 -17.22
N ALA A 20 19.62 6.79 -17.61
CA ALA A 20 18.28 6.94 -17.13
C ALA A 20 18.39 7.00 -15.60
N LYS A 21 18.21 8.20 -15.06
CA LYS A 21 18.23 8.44 -13.62
C LYS A 21 17.44 7.32 -12.95
N PRO A 22 18.05 6.55 -12.02
CA PRO A 22 17.29 5.56 -11.28
C PRO A 22 16.20 6.29 -10.51
N CYS A 23 14.96 6.13 -10.95
CA CYS A 23 13.82 6.74 -10.32
C CYS A 23 13.55 6.04 -8.98
N PHE A 24 14.14 6.57 -7.91
CA PHE A 24 13.84 6.14 -6.56
C PHE A 24 12.38 6.46 -6.20
N GLY A 25 11.55 5.41 -6.11
CA GLY A 25 10.37 5.41 -5.24
C GLY A 25 9.00 5.70 -5.85
N ARG A 26 8.83 5.87 -7.18
CA ARG A 26 7.46 5.94 -7.77
C ARG A 26 7.32 5.80 -9.30
N CYS A 27 8.15 5.01 -9.98
CA CYS A 27 7.90 4.66 -11.41
C CYS A 27 7.09 3.37 -11.60
N GLY A 28 6.71 2.69 -10.52
CA GLY A 28 5.68 1.66 -10.55
C GLY A 28 4.38 2.23 -9.99
N GLY A 29 3.43 2.57 -10.86
CA GLY A 29 2.03 2.57 -10.43
C GLY A 29 1.71 1.22 -9.79
N ARG A 30 0.73 1.16 -8.87
CA ARG A 30 0.20 -0.15 -8.47
C ARG A 30 -0.12 -0.93 -9.76
N PRO A 31 0.25 -2.22 -9.86
CA PRO A 31 -0.14 -3.01 -11.03
C PRO A 31 -1.65 -2.82 -11.24
N PRO A 32 -2.10 -2.62 -12.49
CA PRO A 32 -3.51 -2.42 -12.77
C PRO A 32 -4.30 -3.57 -12.13
N PRO A 33 -5.52 -3.31 -11.61
CA PRO A 33 -6.33 -4.37 -11.05
C PRO A 33 -6.50 -5.49 -12.09
N PRO A 34 -6.63 -6.75 -11.65
CA PRO A 34 -6.86 -7.85 -12.57
C PRO A 34 -8.14 -7.58 -13.39
N CYS A 35 -8.15 -7.99 -14.65
CA CYS A 35 -9.36 -7.94 -15.47
C CYS A 35 -10.37 -8.98 -14.97
N GLY A 36 -11.64 -8.59 -14.90
CA GLY A 36 -12.75 -9.40 -14.41
C GLY A 36 -13.58 -8.64 -13.37
N LEU A 37 -14.63 -9.29 -12.88
CA LEU A 37 -15.49 -8.73 -11.84
C LEU A 37 -14.66 -8.34 -10.60
N PRO A 38 -14.87 -7.14 -10.03
CA PRO A 38 -14.13 -6.72 -8.86
C PRO A 38 -14.32 -7.68 -7.67
N PRO A 39 -13.25 -7.99 -6.91
CA PRO A 39 -13.33 -8.94 -5.78
C PRO A 39 -14.17 -8.45 -4.60
N PHE A 40 -14.62 -7.19 -4.63
CA PHE A 40 -15.46 -6.54 -3.62
C PHE A 40 -16.90 -6.30 -4.11
N LEU A 41 -17.30 -6.90 -5.25
CA LEU A 41 -18.62 -6.69 -5.85
C LEU A 41 -19.76 -6.92 -4.84
N GLU A 42 -19.69 -8.00 -4.06
CA GLU A 42 -20.72 -8.37 -3.08
C GLU A 42 -20.88 -7.36 -1.94
N ASP A 43 -19.85 -6.55 -1.67
CA ASP A 43 -19.86 -5.51 -0.63
C ASP A 43 -20.51 -4.19 -1.10
N LEU A 44 -20.89 -4.11 -2.38
CA LEU A 44 -21.51 -2.92 -2.95
C LEU A 44 -23.03 -2.89 -2.73
N PRO A 45 -23.67 -1.71 -2.74
CA PRO A 45 -25.12 -1.60 -2.85
C PRO A 45 -25.67 -2.32 -4.09
N SER A 46 -26.87 -2.88 -4.00
CA SER A 46 -27.46 -3.72 -5.05
C SER A 46 -27.53 -3.03 -6.41
N ASP A 47 -27.80 -1.71 -6.45
CA ASP A 47 -27.82 -0.93 -7.68
C ASP A 47 -26.44 -0.84 -8.34
N ALA A 48 -25.37 -0.71 -7.55
CA ALA A 48 -23.99 -0.70 -8.02
C ALA A 48 -23.53 -2.09 -8.48
N GLN A 49 -23.96 -3.15 -7.78
CA GLN A 49 -23.70 -4.54 -8.20
C GLN A 49 -24.27 -4.81 -9.60
N VAL A 50 -25.52 -4.43 -9.83
CA VAL A 50 -26.19 -4.60 -11.14
C VAL A 50 -25.46 -3.83 -12.22
N LYS A 51 -25.11 -2.55 -11.99
CA LYS A 51 -24.37 -1.72 -12.96
C LYS A 51 -23.01 -2.31 -13.31
N ILE A 52 -22.25 -2.77 -12.32
CA ILE A 52 -20.93 -3.36 -12.57
C ILE A 52 -21.07 -4.71 -13.27
N THR A 53 -22.04 -5.54 -12.89
CA THR A 53 -22.27 -6.82 -13.58
C THR A 53 -22.63 -6.60 -15.04
N GLU A 54 -23.42 -5.56 -15.34
CA GLU A 54 -23.77 -5.15 -16.70
C GLU A 54 -22.54 -4.65 -17.50
N ILE A 55 -21.64 -3.89 -16.88
CA ILE A 55 -20.38 -3.43 -17.51
C ILE A 55 -19.51 -4.61 -17.94
N TRP A 56 -19.42 -5.64 -17.10
CA TRP A 56 -18.54 -6.80 -17.34
C TRP A 56 -19.23 -7.96 -18.07
N LYS A 57 -20.49 -7.82 -18.50
CA LYS A 57 -21.29 -8.94 -19.06
C LYS A 57 -20.71 -9.53 -20.36
N ASP A 58 -20.11 -8.70 -21.19
CA ASP A 58 -19.59 -9.06 -22.51
C ASP A 58 -18.07 -9.30 -22.50
N TYR A 59 -17.42 -9.09 -21.35
CA TYR A 59 -15.97 -9.26 -21.20
C TYR A 59 -15.56 -10.74 -21.30
N LYS A 60 -14.46 -11.00 -22.01
CA LYS A 60 -13.87 -12.34 -22.16
C LYS A 60 -12.49 -12.40 -21.55
N GLU A 61 -12.21 -13.51 -20.88
CA GLU A 61 -10.91 -13.72 -20.23
C GLU A 61 -9.77 -13.66 -21.26
N GLY A 62 -8.80 -12.77 -21.02
CA GLY A 62 -7.66 -12.53 -21.91
C GLY A 62 -7.77 -11.25 -22.75
N ASP A 63 -8.96 -10.65 -22.84
CA ASP A 63 -9.14 -9.36 -23.52
C ASP A 63 -8.65 -8.18 -22.66
N LYS A 64 -8.39 -7.05 -23.30
CA LYS A 64 -8.03 -5.81 -22.62
C LYS A 64 -9.29 -5.22 -21.98
N CYS A 65 -9.25 -5.01 -20.66
CA CYS A 65 -10.42 -4.56 -19.89
C CYS A 65 -10.40 -3.07 -19.50
N TYR A 66 -9.73 -2.20 -20.28
CA TYR A 66 -9.52 -0.81 -19.88
C TYR A 66 -10.82 -0.01 -19.79
N GLU A 67 -11.78 -0.31 -20.66
CA GLU A 67 -13.07 0.37 -20.73
C GLU A 67 -13.95 -0.03 -19.54
N GLU A 68 -14.04 -1.33 -19.27
CA GLU A 68 -14.78 -1.90 -18.15
C GLU A 68 -14.21 -1.42 -16.81
N GLN A 69 -12.89 -1.33 -16.69
CA GLN A 69 -12.22 -0.74 -15.53
C GLN A 69 -12.51 0.76 -15.38
N GLY A 70 -12.58 1.49 -16.50
CA GLY A 70 -12.95 2.91 -16.52
C GLY A 70 -14.38 3.12 -16.03
N LEU A 71 -15.35 2.43 -16.64
CA LEU A 71 -16.76 2.50 -16.27
C LEU A 71 -17.00 2.02 -14.83
N THR A 72 -16.30 0.97 -14.40
CA THR A 72 -16.36 0.51 -12.99
C THR A 72 -15.88 1.61 -12.05
N ARG A 73 -14.83 2.35 -12.42
CA ARG A 73 -14.34 3.48 -11.62
C ARG A 73 -15.37 4.60 -11.54
N GLU A 74 -16.04 4.92 -12.64
CA GLU A 74 -17.10 5.94 -12.65
C GLU A 74 -18.28 5.56 -11.73
N VAL A 75 -18.73 4.30 -11.80
CA VAL A 75 -19.75 3.79 -10.86
C VAL A 75 -19.24 3.94 -9.42
N MET A 76 -18.01 3.52 -9.15
CA MET A 76 -17.40 3.63 -7.83
C MET A 76 -17.27 5.08 -7.36
N GLU A 77 -16.98 6.05 -8.22
CA GLU A 77 -16.86 7.47 -7.87
C GLU A 77 -18.22 8.13 -7.63
N SER A 78 -19.28 7.66 -8.31
CA SER A 78 -20.65 8.13 -8.13
C SER A 78 -21.28 7.73 -6.78
N LEU A 79 -20.70 6.73 -6.10
CA LEU A 79 -21.20 6.27 -4.81
C LEU A 79 -21.02 7.31 -3.70
N PRO A 80 -21.94 7.36 -2.72
CA PRO A 80 -21.79 8.16 -1.51
C PRO A 80 -20.43 7.94 -0.82
N LYS A 81 -19.83 9.01 -0.27
CA LYS A 81 -18.47 8.97 0.30
C LYS A 81 -18.32 7.93 1.41
N ASP A 82 -19.35 7.77 2.24
CA ASP A 82 -19.44 6.78 3.31
C ASP A 82 -19.47 5.33 2.78
N VAL A 83 -20.22 5.07 1.70
CA VAL A 83 -20.25 3.77 1.02
C VAL A 83 -18.89 3.47 0.39
N ARG A 84 -18.28 4.43 -0.30
CA ARG A 84 -16.91 4.26 -0.85
C ARG A 84 -15.89 3.94 0.24
N LYS A 85 -15.98 4.62 1.37
CA LYS A 85 -15.12 4.36 2.55
C LYS A 85 -15.35 2.96 3.12
N SER A 86 -16.56 2.41 3.09
CA SER A 86 -16.82 1.05 3.59
C SER A 86 -16.25 -0.04 2.70
N ILE A 87 -16.17 0.18 1.39
CA ILE A 87 -15.66 -0.79 0.40
C ILE A 87 -14.13 -0.87 0.44
N HIS A 88 -13.47 0.26 0.69
CA HIS A 88 -12.00 0.33 0.82
C HIS A 88 -11.50 -0.05 2.23
N LYS A 89 -12.37 -0.61 3.08
CA LYS A 89 -11.93 -1.15 4.36
C LYS A 89 -10.90 -2.23 4.07
N ARG A 90 -9.73 -2.12 4.70
CA ARG A 90 -8.69 -3.15 4.57
C ARG A 90 -9.33 -4.49 4.91
N PRO A 91 -9.04 -5.55 4.14
CA PRO A 91 -9.53 -6.88 4.46
C PRO A 91 -9.26 -7.17 5.94
N PRO A 92 -10.23 -7.73 6.67
CA PRO A 92 -10.05 -8.03 8.08
C PRO A 92 -8.80 -8.89 8.25
N LEU A 93 -8.04 -8.63 9.32
CA LEU A 93 -6.83 -9.36 9.62
C LEU A 93 -7.12 -10.88 9.58
N PRO A 94 -6.19 -11.72 9.11
CA PRO A 94 -6.46 -13.14 8.90
C PRO A 94 -7.09 -13.86 10.11
N PHE A 95 -6.67 -13.50 11.33
CA PHE A 95 -7.16 -14.05 12.59
C PHE A 95 -8.50 -13.48 13.07
N LEU A 96 -9.00 -12.42 12.42
CA LEU A 96 -10.31 -11.82 12.70
C LEU A 96 -11.39 -12.27 11.72
N ARG A 97 -11.03 -13.00 10.65
CA ARG A 97 -11.99 -13.45 9.64
C ARG A 97 -13.01 -14.42 10.22
N GLY A 98 -14.29 -14.15 9.98
CA GLY A 98 -15.40 -15.00 10.41
C GLY A 98 -15.79 -14.87 11.88
N LEU A 99 -15.16 -13.96 12.64
CA LEU A 99 -15.57 -13.68 14.02
C LEU A 99 -16.91 -12.93 14.08
N PRO A 100 -17.72 -13.15 15.12
CA PRO A 100 -18.96 -12.42 15.30
C PRO A 100 -18.69 -10.92 15.54
N LYS A 101 -19.62 -10.08 15.08
CA LYS A 101 -19.47 -8.60 15.07
C LYS A 101 -19.16 -8.01 16.45
N ASN A 102 -19.68 -8.61 17.52
CA ASN A 102 -19.43 -8.16 18.90
C ASN A 102 -17.96 -8.36 19.33
N ILE A 103 -17.30 -9.43 18.87
CA ILE A 103 -15.87 -9.65 19.13
C ILE A 103 -15.03 -8.70 18.27
N LEU A 104 -15.37 -8.55 16.99
CA LEU A 104 -14.70 -7.61 16.09
C LEU A 104 -14.72 -6.17 16.61
N ALA A 105 -15.85 -5.74 17.18
CA ALA A 105 -15.99 -4.41 17.77
C ALA A 105 -14.98 -4.13 18.89
N LYS A 106 -14.59 -5.16 19.67
CA LYS A 106 -13.57 -5.01 20.73
C LYS A 106 -12.17 -4.76 20.16
N PHE A 107 -11.80 -5.45 19.09
CA PHE A 107 -10.53 -5.20 18.38
C PHE A 107 -10.54 -3.81 17.72
N ASP A 108 -11.65 -3.47 17.05
CA ASP A 108 -11.85 -2.16 16.43
C ASP A 108 -11.74 -1.01 17.43
N ALA A 109 -12.23 -1.20 18.66
CA ALA A 109 -12.10 -0.21 19.72
C ALA A 109 -10.61 0.09 20.01
N ILE A 110 -9.75 -0.93 20.13
CA ILE A 110 -8.31 -0.73 20.33
C ILE A 110 -7.67 -0.05 19.10
N PHE A 111 -8.04 -0.47 17.89
CA PHE A 111 -7.48 0.11 16.66
C PHE A 111 -7.83 1.60 16.50
N LYS A 112 -9.08 1.97 16.80
CA LYS A 112 -9.60 3.33 16.61
C LYS A 112 -9.33 4.25 17.79
N ASP A 113 -9.03 3.71 18.96
CA ASP A 113 -8.69 4.51 20.13
C ASP A 113 -7.40 5.30 19.87
N LYS A 114 -7.54 6.62 19.83
CA LYS A 114 -6.44 7.57 19.62
C LYS A 114 -5.66 7.83 20.91
N SER A 115 -6.25 7.56 22.08
CA SER A 115 -5.56 7.70 23.36
C SER A 115 -4.49 6.63 23.57
N ILE A 116 -4.54 5.54 22.80
CA ILE A 116 -3.57 4.46 22.83
C ILE A 116 -2.48 4.76 21.79
N PRO A 117 -1.22 4.99 22.20
CA PRO A 117 -0.13 5.15 21.27
C PRO A 117 -0.01 3.93 20.36
N PHE A 118 0.34 4.14 19.09
CA PHE A 118 0.45 3.05 18.11
C PHE A 118 1.40 1.93 18.56
N SER A 119 2.47 2.27 19.30
CA SER A 119 3.43 1.31 19.87
C SER A 119 2.83 0.38 20.93
N GLN A 120 1.78 0.80 21.63
CA GLN A 120 1.11 0.01 22.68
C GLN A 120 -0.08 -0.80 22.15
N LYS A 121 -0.57 -0.49 20.95
CA LYS A 121 -1.68 -1.23 20.33
C LYS A 121 -1.36 -2.72 20.15
N PRO A 122 -0.16 -3.14 19.69
CA PRO A 122 0.17 -4.56 19.55
C PRO A 122 0.01 -5.35 20.85
N GLU A 123 0.48 -4.83 21.98
CA GLU A 123 0.38 -5.51 23.28
C GLU A 123 -1.08 -5.66 23.73
N LYS A 124 -1.90 -4.62 23.56
CA LYS A 124 -3.32 -4.67 23.89
C LYS A 124 -4.09 -5.63 22.98
N ILE A 125 -3.75 -5.67 21.70
CA ILE A 125 -4.31 -6.64 20.75
C ILE A 125 -3.90 -8.05 21.12
N ASP A 126 -2.66 -8.26 21.54
CA ASP A 126 -2.16 -9.57 21.98
C ASP A 126 -2.92 -10.08 23.20
N ALA A 127 -3.05 -9.24 24.24
CA ALA A 127 -3.84 -9.59 25.42
C ALA A 127 -5.29 -9.94 25.05
N LEU A 128 -5.95 -9.10 24.24
CA LEU A 128 -7.33 -9.35 23.80
C LEU A 128 -7.46 -10.61 22.94
N ALA A 129 -6.46 -10.88 22.10
CA ALA A 129 -6.45 -12.05 21.23
C ALA A 129 -6.28 -13.35 22.02
N GLN A 130 -5.41 -13.37 23.03
CA GLN A 130 -5.25 -14.52 23.93
C GLN A 130 -6.51 -14.77 24.77
N GLU A 131 -7.26 -13.73 25.12
CA GLU A 131 -8.50 -13.86 25.91
C GLU A 131 -9.69 -14.35 25.07
N LEU A 132 -9.86 -13.81 23.86
CA LEU A 132 -11.11 -13.98 23.10
C LEU A 132 -11.01 -14.94 21.91
N LEU A 133 -9.82 -15.13 21.34
CA LEU A 133 -9.67 -16.00 20.17
C LEU A 133 -9.48 -17.44 20.62
N THR A 134 -10.14 -18.34 19.92
CA THR A 134 -10.04 -19.78 20.14
C THR A 134 -9.93 -20.52 18.81
N GLY A 135 -9.49 -21.79 18.87
CA GLY A 135 -9.39 -22.66 17.71
C GLY A 135 -8.54 -22.08 16.56
N ASP A 136 -9.09 -22.11 15.35
CA ASP A 136 -8.40 -21.66 14.14
C ASP A 136 -8.01 -20.17 14.16
N ASN A 137 -8.78 -19.31 14.83
CA ASN A 137 -8.48 -17.88 14.88
C ASN A 137 -7.28 -17.59 15.79
N LEU A 138 -7.14 -18.32 16.90
CA LEU A 138 -5.97 -18.23 17.77
C LEU A 138 -4.71 -18.75 17.06
N ARG A 139 -4.81 -19.87 16.32
CA ARG A 139 -3.70 -20.37 15.50
C ARG A 139 -3.26 -19.33 14.46
N LYS A 140 -4.19 -18.76 13.70
CA LYS A 140 -3.91 -17.69 12.72
C LYS A 140 -3.29 -16.45 13.37
N PHE A 141 -3.65 -16.14 14.62
CA PHE A 141 -3.08 -15.03 15.35
C PHE A 141 -1.61 -15.30 15.73
N GLN A 142 -1.30 -16.50 16.19
CA GLN A 142 0.08 -16.92 16.48
C GLN A 142 0.93 -16.92 15.19
N GLU A 143 0.44 -17.51 14.10
CA GLU A 143 1.12 -17.47 12.79
C GLU A 143 1.37 -16.03 12.32
N PHE A 144 0.41 -15.13 12.54
CA PHE A 144 0.55 -13.72 12.22
C PHE A 144 1.65 -13.04 13.06
N LYS A 145 1.73 -13.34 14.36
CA LYS A 145 2.80 -12.83 15.25
C LYS A 145 4.17 -13.32 14.80
N GLU A 146 4.32 -14.62 14.58
CA GLU A 146 5.58 -15.22 14.15
C GLU A 146 6.06 -14.63 12.82
N LYS A 147 5.13 -14.47 11.86
CA LYS A 147 5.43 -13.84 10.57
C LYS A 147 5.90 -12.39 10.76
N LYS A 148 5.23 -11.61 11.60
CA LYS A 148 5.61 -10.22 11.87
C LYS A 148 6.97 -10.11 12.54
N GLU A 149 7.23 -10.95 13.54
CA GLU A 149 8.52 -10.98 14.22
C GLU A 149 9.65 -11.36 13.26
N LYS A 150 9.40 -12.32 12.36
CA LYS A 150 10.35 -12.68 11.31
C LYS A 150 10.62 -11.52 10.35
N GLU A 151 9.58 -10.87 9.84
CA GLU A 151 9.71 -9.70 8.95
C GLU A 151 10.50 -8.57 9.63
N ASP A 152 10.26 -8.30 10.91
CA ASP A 152 10.98 -7.28 11.68
C ASP A 152 12.45 -7.63 11.89
N LYS A 153 12.77 -8.91 12.17
CA LYS A 153 14.16 -9.40 12.26
C LYS A 153 14.88 -9.25 10.93
N GLU A 154 14.26 -9.72 9.84
CA GLU A 154 14.82 -9.59 8.50
C GLU A 154 15.05 -8.12 8.09
N TYR A 155 14.13 -7.24 8.47
CA TYR A 155 14.26 -5.81 8.23
C TYR A 155 15.45 -5.21 8.99
N LYS A 156 15.56 -5.50 10.30
CA LYS A 156 16.68 -5.04 11.14
C LYS A 156 18.03 -5.56 10.64
N GLU A 157 18.08 -6.79 10.14
CA GLU A 157 19.30 -7.33 9.52
C GLU A 157 19.68 -6.57 8.24
N LYS A 158 18.71 -6.20 7.40
CA LYS A 158 18.94 -5.37 6.21
C LYS A 158 19.40 -3.97 6.60
N GLU A 159 18.78 -3.37 7.61
CA GLU A 159 19.16 -2.07 8.16
C GLU A 159 20.60 -2.10 8.71
N ALA A 160 20.98 -3.16 9.43
CA ALA A 160 22.34 -3.33 9.95
C ALA A 160 23.40 -3.42 8.84
N LYS A 161 23.04 -3.98 7.67
CA LYS A 161 23.91 -4.13 6.49
C LYS A 161 24.01 -2.88 5.62
N LEU A 162 23.27 -1.81 5.91
CA LEU A 162 23.36 -0.56 5.16
C LEU A 162 24.76 0.07 5.27
N SER A 163 25.22 0.71 4.20
CA SER A 163 26.44 1.51 4.21
C SER A 163 26.28 2.73 5.13
N PRO A 164 27.37 3.32 5.67
CA PRO A 164 27.28 4.49 6.54
C PRO A 164 26.47 5.64 5.93
N ALA A 165 26.71 5.96 4.65
CA ALA A 165 25.96 7.00 3.94
C ALA A 165 24.46 6.64 3.77
N ALA A 166 24.14 5.37 3.52
CA ALA A 166 22.75 4.93 3.41
C ALA A 166 22.03 4.94 4.77
N LYS A 167 22.73 4.59 5.87
CA LYS A 167 22.19 4.70 7.24
C LYS A 167 21.87 6.14 7.59
N GLU A 168 22.81 7.07 7.34
CA GLU A 168 22.58 8.49 7.61
C GLU A 168 21.37 9.03 6.82
N ALA A 169 21.24 8.66 5.54
CA ALA A 169 20.08 9.04 4.74
C ALA A 169 18.78 8.41 5.26
N TYR A 170 18.81 7.14 5.64
CA TYR A 170 17.65 6.43 6.19
C TYR A 170 17.17 7.06 7.50
N GLU A 171 18.07 7.40 8.43
CA GLU A 171 17.72 8.07 9.69
C GLU A 171 17.03 9.42 9.45
N LYS A 172 17.52 10.21 8.49
CA LYS A 172 16.88 11.49 8.09
C LYS A 172 15.48 11.24 7.52
N LEU A 173 15.30 10.23 6.68
CA LEU A 173 14.00 9.87 6.10
C LEU A 173 13.02 9.38 7.17
N GLU A 174 13.48 8.57 8.12
CA GLU A 174 12.67 8.12 9.26
C GLU A 174 12.25 9.30 10.16
N ALA A 175 13.15 10.23 10.45
CA ALA A 175 12.84 11.44 11.21
C ALA A 175 11.79 12.30 10.49
N LEU A 176 11.94 12.53 9.18
CA LEU A 176 10.94 13.22 8.36
C LEU A 176 9.60 12.48 8.34
N GLY A 177 9.64 11.14 8.27
CA GLY A 177 8.46 10.29 8.37
C GLY A 177 7.71 10.49 9.68
N LYS A 178 8.43 10.47 10.82
CA LYS A 178 7.87 10.73 12.15
C LYS A 178 7.27 12.13 12.26
N GLN A 179 7.96 13.15 11.77
CA GLN A 179 7.45 14.52 11.75
C GLN A 179 6.16 14.62 10.93
N LYS A 180 6.15 14.04 9.74
CA LYS A 180 4.95 14.00 8.89
C LYS A 180 3.78 13.30 9.61
N TRP A 181 4.04 12.17 10.26
CA TRP A 181 3.01 11.44 11.00
C TRP A 181 2.50 12.21 12.20
N ALA A 182 3.36 12.87 12.98
CA ALA A 182 2.96 13.71 14.10
C ALA A 182 2.03 14.86 13.65
N ILE A 183 2.39 15.55 12.56
CA ILE A 183 1.53 16.60 11.98
C ILE A 183 0.17 16.02 11.60
N ILE A 184 0.16 14.88 10.90
CA ILE A 184 -1.10 14.25 10.50
C ILE A 184 -1.90 13.82 11.73
N GLU A 185 -1.28 13.22 12.74
CA GLU A 185 -1.95 12.70 13.93
C GLU A 185 -2.73 13.78 14.69
N ASP A 186 -2.12 14.97 14.84
CA ASP A 186 -2.68 16.13 15.55
C ASP A 186 -3.88 16.78 14.83
N LEU A 187 -4.13 16.46 13.56
CA LEU A 187 -5.27 17.01 12.82
C LEU A 187 -6.60 16.36 13.25
N ASP A 188 -7.67 17.15 13.22
CA ASP A 188 -9.04 16.63 13.32
C ASP A 188 -9.39 15.72 12.13
N GLU A 189 -10.33 14.78 12.32
CA GLU A 189 -10.69 13.81 11.27
C GLU A 189 -11.23 14.48 10.01
N ASP A 190 -12.02 15.55 10.15
CA ASP A 190 -12.58 16.29 9.02
C ASP A 190 -11.46 16.98 8.21
N VAL A 191 -10.44 17.51 8.91
CA VAL A 191 -9.26 18.15 8.28
C VAL A 191 -8.37 17.11 7.61
N LYS A 192 -8.18 15.94 8.22
CA LYS A 192 -7.49 14.80 7.59
C LYS A 192 -8.18 14.37 6.30
N ASP A 193 -9.51 14.27 6.35
CA ASP A 193 -10.32 13.90 5.19
C ASP A 193 -10.16 14.90 4.05
N GLU A 194 -10.26 16.21 4.33
CA GLU A 194 -10.05 17.27 3.35
C GLU A 194 -8.65 17.18 2.72
N LEU A 195 -7.62 17.05 3.57
CA LEU A 195 -6.23 16.95 3.13
C LEU A 195 -5.97 15.70 2.28
N PHE A 196 -6.55 14.56 2.67
CA PHE A 196 -6.43 13.32 1.91
C PHE A 196 -7.20 13.38 0.59
N ASP A 197 -8.34 14.06 0.54
CA ASP A 197 -9.08 14.27 -0.70
C ASP A 197 -8.29 15.17 -1.67
N LEU A 198 -7.65 16.23 -1.18
CA LEU A 198 -6.69 17.02 -1.97
C LEU A 198 -5.51 16.17 -2.49
N TRP A 199 -4.98 15.26 -1.68
CA TRP A 199 -3.88 14.41 -2.13
C TRP A 199 -4.30 13.37 -3.16
N LYS A 200 -5.54 12.86 -3.08
CA LYS A 200 -6.11 11.98 -4.10
C LYS A 200 -6.37 12.70 -5.41
N SER A 201 -6.76 13.97 -5.36
CA SER A 201 -7.01 14.78 -6.55
C SER A 201 -5.72 15.27 -7.25
N ARG A 202 -4.54 14.99 -6.69
CA ARG A 202 -3.27 15.33 -7.34
C ARG A 202 -3.16 14.59 -8.68
N PRO A 203 -2.86 15.29 -9.79
CA PRO A 203 -2.63 14.65 -11.07
C PRO A 203 -1.60 13.53 -10.94
N HIS A 204 -1.90 12.35 -11.48
CA HIS A 204 -0.96 11.23 -11.49
C HIS A 204 0.19 11.51 -12.47
N GLY A 205 1.35 11.88 -11.94
CA GLY A 205 2.59 12.05 -12.71
C GLY A 205 3.58 12.96 -11.99
N PRO A 206 4.88 12.89 -12.31
CA PRO A 206 5.82 13.90 -11.83
C PRO A 206 5.40 15.27 -12.37
N PRO A 207 5.57 16.37 -11.61
CA PRO A 207 5.38 17.70 -12.15
C PRO A 207 6.23 17.84 -13.41
N ARG A 208 5.59 18.14 -14.55
CA ARG A 208 6.32 18.54 -15.75
C ARG A 208 6.92 19.91 -15.43
N HIS A 209 8.19 19.91 -15.03
CA HIS A 209 8.97 21.13 -14.99
C HIS A 209 9.06 21.65 -16.43
N HIS A 210 8.37 22.76 -16.69
CA HIS A 210 8.65 23.62 -17.84
C HIS A 210 9.83 24.51 -17.52
#